data_AF-A0A380FJL3-F1
#
_entry.id   AF-A0A380FJL3-F1
#
_cell.length_a   1.000
_cell.length_b   1.000
_cell.length_c   1.000
_cell.angle_alpha   90.00
_cell.angle_beta   90.00
_cell.angle_gamma   90.00
#
_symmetry.space_group_name_H-M   'P 1'
#
loop_
_entity.id
_entity.type
_entity.pdbx_description
1 polymer ?
#
loop_
_entity_poly.entity_id
_entity_poly.type
_entity_poly.pdbx_seq_one_letter_code
_entity_poly.pdbx_strand_id
1 'polypeptide(L)' 'MTMGQQILSNLKENNVDTQFMDVIDNESSGTAHITLYDNDNRIIVVPAANQYVTAERVLPKLAQFQAGDIILMQHEIT' A
#
# COMPACT_ATOMS: atom_id res chain seq x y z
N MET A 1 9.82 14.70 -7.73
CA MET A 1 9.20 13.92 -6.66
C MET A 1 8.60 12.67 -7.31
N THR A 2 9.00 11.47 -6.89
CA THR A 2 8.47 10.20 -7.42
C THR A 2 7.03 9.99 -6.97
N MET A 3 6.30 9.08 -7.63
CA MET A 3 4.92 8.77 -7.23
C MET A 3 4.81 8.27 -5.78
N GLY A 4 5.74 7.40 -5.35
CA GLY A 4 5.79 6.97 -3.95
C GLY A 4 6.03 8.11 -2.95
N GLN A 5 6.85 9.10 -3.31
CA GLN A 5 7.03 10.31 -2.49
C GLN A 5 5.76 11.16 -2.41
N GLN A 6 4.98 11.25 -3.50
CA GLN A 6 3.70 11.96 -3.50
C GLN A 6 2.67 11.26 -2.62
N ILE A 7 2.59 9.92 -2.67
CA ILE A 7 1.71 9.12 -1.78
C ILE A 7 2.08 9.37 -0.32
N LEU A 8 3.36 9.28 0.02
CA LEU A 8 3.84 9.53 1.39
C LEU A 8 3.54 10.96 1.87
N SER A 9 3.72 11.96 1.00
CA SER A 9 3.37 13.37 1.32
C SER A 9 1.88 13.51 1.60
N ASN A 10 1.03 12.95 0.73
CA ASN A 10 -0.41 13.02 0.87
C ASN A 10 -0.92 12.38 2.18
N LEU A 11 -0.38 11.21 2.55
CA LEU A 11 -0.75 10.56 3.82
C LEU A 11 -0.38 11.43 5.03
N LYS A 12 0.83 12.02 5.02
CA LYS A 12 1.29 12.92 6.09
C LYS A 12 0.47 14.21 6.16
N GLU A 13 0.14 14.81 5.02
CA GLU A 13 -0.74 15.98 4.94
C GLU A 13 -2.13 15.70 5.49
N ASN A 14 -2.59 14.46 5.41
CA ASN A 14 -3.88 13.99 5.97
C ASN A 14 -3.75 13.41 7.39
N ASN A 15 -2.63 13.66 8.09
CA ASN A 15 -2.39 13.23 9.47
C ASN A 15 -2.42 11.69 9.68
N VAL A 16 -2.09 10.93 8.65
CA VAL A 16 -1.88 9.47 8.77
C VAL A 16 -0.45 9.22 9.23
N ASP A 17 -0.29 8.44 10.30
CA ASP A 17 1.04 8.00 10.74
C ASP A 17 1.61 6.97 9.75
N THR A 18 2.75 7.30 9.16
CA THR A 18 3.43 6.47 8.17
C THR A 18 4.70 5.80 8.73
N GLN A 19 4.89 5.77 10.05
CA GLN A 19 6.10 5.21 10.70
C GLN A 19 6.42 3.79 10.21
N PHE A 20 5.41 2.99 9.93
CA PHE A 20 5.54 1.59 9.52
C PHE A 20 5.50 1.35 8.01
N MET A 21 5.43 2.40 7.19
CA MET A 21 5.38 2.27 5.74
C MET A 21 6.78 2.01 5.16
N ASP A 22 6.93 0.87 4.48
CA ASP A 22 8.20 0.53 3.83
C ASP A 22 8.37 1.29 2.50
N VAL A 23 9.57 1.80 2.27
CA VAL A 23 10.02 2.26 0.95
C VAL A 23 10.94 1.19 0.37
N ILE A 24 10.63 0.70 -0.82
CA ILE A 24 11.42 -0.34 -1.49
C ILE A 24 12.38 0.33 -2.47
N ASP A 25 13.67 0.19 -2.21
CA ASP A 25 14.70 0.76 -3.09
C ASP A 25 14.67 0.11 -4.48
N ASN A 26 14.89 0.94 -5.51
CA ASN A 26 14.88 0.53 -6.92
C ASN A 26 13.57 -0.11 -7.42
N GLU A 27 12.45 0.10 -6.71
CA GLU A 27 11.14 -0.42 -7.11
C GLU A 27 10.11 0.71 -7.23
N SER A 28 9.14 0.50 -8.11
CA SER A 28 8.02 1.41 -8.31
C SER A 28 6.89 1.16 -7.29
N SER A 29 6.09 2.18 -6.98
CA SER A 29 4.84 1.97 -6.24
C SER A 29 3.83 1.21 -7.10
N GLY A 30 3.00 0.37 -6.48
CA GLY A 30 1.95 -0.36 -7.20
C GLY A 30 0.99 0.57 -7.94
N THR A 31 0.50 0.13 -9.10
CA THR A 31 -0.41 0.91 -9.95
C THR A 31 -1.59 0.08 -10.41
N ALA A 32 -2.71 0.74 -10.67
CA ALA A 32 -3.85 0.17 -11.36
C ALA A 32 -4.17 1.02 -12.59
N HIS A 33 -4.21 0.39 -13.76
CA HIS A 33 -4.59 1.03 -15.01
C HIS A 33 -6.06 0.72 -15.26
N ILE A 34 -6.90 1.75 -15.12
CA ILE A 34 -8.35 1.63 -15.26
C ILE A 34 -8.73 2.24 -16.61
N THR A 35 -9.25 1.41 -17.51
CA THR A 35 -9.76 1.84 -18.82
C THR A 35 -11.25 1.52 -18.93
N LEU A 36 -12.04 2.52 -19.28
CA LEU A 36 -13.45 2.32 -19.58
C LEU A 36 -13.61 1.72 -20.97
N TYR A 37 -14.31 0.60 -21.05
CA TYR A 37 -14.69 -0.04 -22.32
C TYR A 37 -16.10 -0.59 -22.20
N ASP A 38 -17.00 -0.14 -23.07
CA ASP A 38 -18.41 -0.56 -23.10
C ASP A 38 -19.13 -0.40 -21.74
N ASN A 39 -18.95 0.77 -21.10
CA ASN A 39 -19.44 1.07 -19.75
C ASN A 39 -18.94 0.15 -18.62
N ASP A 40 -17.91 -0.66 -18.89
CA ASP A 40 -17.26 -1.52 -17.90
C ASP A 40 -15.83 -1.07 -17.62
N ASN A 41 -15.38 -1.32 -16.38
CA ASN A 41 -14.04 -1.01 -15.92
C ASN A 41 -13.10 -2.17 -16.24
N ARG A 42 -12.17 -1.96 -17.16
CA ARG A 42 -11.02 -2.86 -17.35
C ARG A 42 -9.90 -2.39 -16.45
N ILE A 43 -9.55 -3.21 -15.45
CA ILE A 43 -8.53 -2.87 -14.45
C ILE A 43 -7.33 -3.81 -14.65
N ILE A 44 -6.16 -3.24 -14.88
CA ILE A 44 -4.88 -3.97 -14.93
C ILE A 44 -4.04 -3.52 -13.74
N VAL A 45 -3.73 -4.44 -12.84
CA VAL A 45 -2.96 -4.16 -11.62
C VAL A 45 -1.50 -4.57 -11.83
N VAL A 46 -0.59 -3.66 -11.47
CA VAL A 46 0.85 -3.91 -11.36
C VAL A 46 1.23 -3.78 -9.89
N PRO A 47 1.45 -4.89 -9.17
CA PRO A 47 1.65 -4.84 -7.71
C PRO A 47 2.93 -4.12 -7.27
N ALA A 48 4.04 -4.27 -8.02
CA ALA A 48 5.34 -3.62 -7.77
C ALA A 48 5.78 -3.72 -6.29
N ALA A 49 6.06 -2.60 -5.61
CA ALA A 49 6.46 -2.58 -4.20
C ALA A 49 5.52 -3.38 -3.26
N ASN A 50 4.23 -3.54 -3.61
CA ASN A 50 3.28 -4.31 -2.80
C ASN A 50 3.61 -5.81 -2.75
N GLN A 51 4.36 -6.36 -3.72
CA GLN A 51 4.81 -7.77 -3.69
C GLN A 51 5.78 -8.06 -2.54
N TYR A 52 6.39 -7.03 -1.97
CA TYR A 52 7.37 -7.16 -0.91
C TYR A 52 6.74 -7.07 0.49
N VAL A 53 5.40 -7.07 0.59
CA VAL A 53 4.68 -7.21 1.86
C VAL A 53 4.71 -8.67 2.28
N THR A 54 5.57 -9.00 3.24
CA THR A 54 5.74 -10.37 3.75
C THR A 54 5.47 -10.43 5.26
N ALA A 55 5.15 -11.64 5.77
CA ALA A 55 4.95 -11.86 7.20
C ALA A 55 6.16 -11.41 8.03
N GLU A 56 7.37 -11.69 7.56
CA GLU A 56 8.64 -11.31 8.21
C GLU A 56 8.77 -9.79 8.41
N ARG A 57 8.23 -8.99 7.50
CA ARG A 57 8.27 -7.52 7.58
C ARG A 57 7.13 -6.94 8.41
N VAL A 58 5.97 -7.60 8.41
CA VAL A 58 4.76 -7.12 9.08
C VAL A 58 4.74 -7.50 10.57
N LEU A 59 5.11 -8.74 10.93
CA LEU A 59 4.99 -9.24 12.31
C LEU A 59 5.76 -8.40 13.36
N PRO A 60 7.00 -7.93 13.11
CA PRO A 60 7.70 -7.08 14.07
C PRO A 60 7.01 -5.72 14.30
N LYS A 61 6.30 -5.20 13.30
CA LYS A 61 5.54 -3.94 13.39
C LYS A 61 4.27 -4.16 14.21
N LEU A 62 3.59 -5.27 13.97
CA LEU A 62 2.38 -5.67 14.72
C LEU A 62 2.68 -5.98 16.20
N ALA A 63 3.91 -6.33 16.57
CA ALA A 63 4.29 -6.54 17.96
C ALA A 63 4.13 -5.29 18.85
N GLN A 64 3.99 -4.11 18.25
CA GLN A 64 3.73 -2.86 18.98
C GLN A 64 2.24 -2.64 19.30
N PHE A 65 1.35 -3.39 18.65
CA PHE A 65 -0.10 -3.29 18.84
C PHE A 65 -0.50 -3.93 20.16
N GLN A 66 -1.57 -3.39 20.77
CA GLN A 66 -2.08 -3.80 22.07
C GLN A 66 -3.49 -4.42 21.93
N ALA A 67 -3.92 -5.10 22.99
CA ALA A 67 -5.28 -5.62 23.05
C ALA A 67 -6.30 -4.47 22.96
N GLY A 68 -7.21 -4.57 21.99
CA GLY A 68 -8.22 -3.53 21.70
C GLY A 68 -7.91 -2.69 20.46
N ASP A 69 -6.69 -2.76 19.91
CA ASP A 69 -6.38 -2.14 18.63
C ASP A 69 -7.12 -2.82 17.48
N ILE A 70 -7.50 -2.03 16.47
CA ILE A 70 -8.23 -2.50 15.30
C ILE A 70 -7.28 -2.56 14.10
N ILE A 71 -7.23 -3.73 13.46
CA ILE A 71 -6.53 -3.90 12.19
C ILE A 71 -7.57 -3.89 11.06
N LEU A 72 -7.47 -2.92 10.17
CA LEU A 72 -8.23 -2.89 8.92
C LEU A 72 -7.34 -3.40 7.79
N MET A 73 -7.79 -4.45 7.09
CA MET A 73 -7.10 -5.01 5.94
C MET A 73 -8.05 -5.09 4.75
N GLN A 74 -7.49 -4.98 3.55
CA GLN A 74 -8.18 -5.36 2.33
C GLN A 74 -8.23 -6.89 2.20
N HIS A 75 -9.23 -7.40 1.48
CA HIS A 75 -9.29 -8.79 1.05
C HIS A 75 -9.11 -8.83 -0.47
N GLU A 76 -7.87 -8.63 -0.92
CA GLU A 76 -7.54 -8.77 -2.34
C GLU A 76 -7.48 -10.25 -2.73
N ILE A 77 -8.21 -10.59 -3.80
CA ILE A 77 -8.06 -11.87 -4.48
C ILE A 77 -6.70 -11.81 -5.20
N THR A 78 -5.78 -12.66 -4.79
CA THR A 78 -4.47 -12.82 -5.46
C THR A 78 -4.53 -13.89 -6.54
#